data_AF-A0A6H5IIE3-F1
#
_entry.id   AF-A0A6H5IIE3-F1
#
_cell.length_a   1.000
_cell.length_b   1.000
_cell.length_c   1.000
_cell.angle_alpha   90.00
_cell.angle_beta   90.00
_cell.angle_gamma   90.00
#
_symmetry.space_group_name_H-M   'P 1'
#
loop_
_entity.id
_entity.type
_entity.pdbx_description
1 polymer ?
#
loop_
_entity_poly.entity_id
_entity_poly.type
_entity_poly.pdbx_seq_one_letter_code
_entity_poly.pdbx_strand_id
1 'polypeptide(L)'
;MLLRTEQEVILIFAIITQVYKKKVQFQRPNLVDLMFLGSLNPNPVPVFQNKIVSRSFEEQIMKKMLKNPKQFLYRFPRILNPNLKSDDLNRPYIYGYLKVLSLGADVLPEYKLQSPRIHKWTILHYSPFKAVWDWIILLLVIYTAIFTPYVAAFLLPESDRNQSTTNLDNYGEDPMIIIDLIVDVTFIVDILINFRTTFVNSNDEVVSHPGKIAVHYLKGWFIIDLVAAIPFDLLLFGSNTDETTTLIGLLKTARLLRLVRVARKIDRYSEYGAAVLVLLMATFALIAHWMACIWYAIGNAERPKLKSKVGWLDILANDTHQFYASDDTGGPSIKSRYITALYFTFSSLTSVGFGNVAPNTDTEKIFTIFVMLMGSLMYASIFGNVSAIIQRLYSGTARYHTQMLRVREFIKFHQIPNPLRQRLEEYFQHAWTYTNGIDMNNVLKGFPECLQADICLHLNRNLLNNCHAFDGASPGCL
;
A
#
# COMPACT_ATOMS: atom_id res chain seq x y z
N MET A 1 22.61 24.02 -3.25
CA MET A 1 21.17 23.78 -2.96
C MET A 1 20.73 22.32 -3.20
N LEU A 2 21.53 21.49 -3.90
CA LEU A 2 21.24 20.06 -4.12
C LEU A 2 21.87 19.08 -3.12
N LEU A 3 22.76 19.53 -2.22
CA LEU A 3 23.40 18.68 -1.19
C LEU A 3 22.66 18.66 0.15
N ARG A 4 21.57 19.43 0.30
CA ARG A 4 20.78 19.51 1.55
C ARG A 4 19.72 18.40 1.63
N THR A 5 19.33 17.80 0.50
CA THR A 5 18.29 16.75 0.44
C THR A 5 18.81 15.36 0.80
N GLU A 6 20.07 15.04 0.53
CA GLU A 6 20.65 13.73 0.92
C GLU A 6 20.85 13.60 2.43
N GLN A 7 21.24 14.69 3.11
CA GLN A 7 21.39 14.69 4.57
C GLN A 7 20.05 14.54 5.30
N GLU A 8 18.95 15.06 4.75
CA GLU A 8 17.61 14.89 5.35
C GLU A 8 17.07 13.47 5.19
N VAL A 9 17.34 12.80 4.07
CA VAL A 9 16.95 11.40 3.86
C VAL A 9 17.75 10.46 4.77
N ILE A 10 19.04 10.71 4.97
CA ILE A 10 19.89 9.95 5.91
C ILE A 10 19.45 10.19 7.36
N LEU A 11 19.08 11.42 7.73
CA LEU A 11 18.56 11.76 9.06
C LEU A 11 17.21 11.05 9.33
N ILE A 12 16.32 10.98 8.34
CA ILE A 12 15.05 10.26 8.43
C ILE A 12 15.29 8.74 8.58
N PHE A 13 16.23 8.15 7.83
CA PHE A 13 16.61 6.74 8.00
C PHE A 13 17.25 6.46 9.36
N ALA A 14 18.08 7.37 9.87
CA ALA A 14 18.69 7.25 11.20
C ALA A 14 17.65 7.37 12.33
N ILE A 15 16.66 8.27 12.20
CA ILE A 15 15.55 8.42 13.14
C ILE A 15 14.64 7.19 13.11
N ILE A 16 14.30 6.67 11.92
CA ILE A 16 13.50 5.44 11.78
C ILE A 16 14.24 4.25 12.40
N THR A 17 15.57 4.15 12.20
CA THR A 17 16.39 3.08 12.77
C THR A 17 16.53 3.20 14.30
N GLN A 18 16.68 4.43 14.84
CA GLN A 18 16.68 4.70 16.28
C GLN A 18 15.32 4.41 16.94
N VAL A 19 14.21 4.79 16.29
CA VAL A 19 12.85 4.48 16.74
C VAL A 19 12.59 2.97 16.68
N TYR A 20 13.12 2.26 15.68
CA TYR A 20 13.05 0.80 15.60
C TYR A 20 13.88 0.13 16.70
N LYS A 21 15.10 0.64 16.97
CA LYS A 21 15.97 0.12 18.04
C LYS A 21 15.36 0.32 19.43
N LYS A 22 14.67 1.45 19.65
CA LYS A 22 13.94 1.75 20.90
C LYS A 22 12.66 0.91 21.06
N LYS A 23 11.98 0.56 19.95
CA LYS A 23 10.76 -0.28 19.97
C LYS A 23 11.06 -1.77 20.13
N VAL A 24 12.22 -2.24 19.68
CA VAL A 24 12.70 -3.61 19.90
C VAL A 24 13.24 -3.82 21.33
N GLN A 25 13.62 -2.75 22.04
CA GLN A 25 14.08 -2.82 23.43
C GLN A 25 12.94 -2.95 24.47
N PHE A 26 11.68 -2.72 24.08
CA PHE A 26 10.51 -2.83 24.98
C PHE A 26 9.83 -4.21 24.96
N GLN A 27 10.42 -5.21 24.30
CA GLN A 27 9.80 -6.55 24.16
C GLN A 27 10.71 -7.74 24.50
N ARG A 28 11.80 -7.52 25.24
CA ARG A 28 12.55 -8.61 25.91
C ARG A 28 12.97 -8.18 27.32
N PRO A 29 12.64 -8.94 28.37
CA PRO A 29 13.43 -8.86 29.60
C PRO A 29 14.83 -9.44 29.30
N ASN A 30 15.86 -8.61 29.40
CA ASN A 30 17.25 -9.05 29.28
C ASN A 30 17.65 -9.78 30.57
N LEU A 31 18.16 -10.99 30.39
CA LEU A 31 18.56 -11.97 31.41
C LEU A 31 19.91 -11.63 32.10
N VAL A 32 20.33 -10.36 32.12
CA VAL A 32 21.70 -9.97 32.54
C VAL A 32 21.74 -9.26 33.90
N ASP A 33 20.63 -8.73 34.40
CA ASP A 33 20.60 -8.09 35.74
C ASP A 33 20.41 -9.07 36.91
N LEU A 34 20.23 -10.37 36.64
CA LEU A 34 20.09 -11.39 37.68
C LEU A 34 21.42 -12.06 38.09
N MET A 35 22.55 -11.62 37.52
CA MET A 35 23.86 -12.26 37.75
C MET A 35 24.79 -11.48 38.70
N PHE A 36 24.37 -10.33 39.25
CA PHE A 36 25.25 -9.45 40.04
C PHE A 36 24.87 -9.21 41.51
N LEU A 37 24.00 -10.03 42.10
CA LEU A 37 23.73 -10.00 43.56
C LEU A 37 24.01 -11.36 44.21
N GLY A 38 25.21 -11.89 43.95
CA GLY A 38 25.68 -13.16 44.49
C GLY A 38 27.06 -13.05 45.13
N SER A 39 27.26 -12.12 46.07
CA SER A 39 28.43 -12.15 46.96
C SER A 39 28.17 -11.30 48.18
N LEU A 40 27.80 -11.94 49.31
CA LEU A 40 28.34 -11.71 50.65
C LEU A 40 27.68 -12.65 51.68
N ASN A 41 28.51 -13.54 52.24
CA ASN A 41 28.40 -14.28 53.51
C ASN A 41 27.47 -15.53 53.69
N PRO A 42 27.85 -16.48 54.58
CA PRO A 42 27.57 -17.91 54.43
C PRO A 42 26.68 -18.53 55.53
N ASN A 43 25.90 -19.55 55.11
CA ASN A 43 25.33 -20.66 55.90
C ASN A 43 24.34 -20.38 57.07
N PRO A 44 23.51 -21.36 57.48
CA PRO A 44 22.92 -22.52 56.76
C PRO A 44 21.43 -22.81 57.10
N VAL A 45 20.61 -23.34 56.18
CA VAL A 45 19.51 -24.29 56.52
C VAL A 45 19.19 -25.21 55.31
N PRO A 46 19.15 -26.56 55.44
CA PRO A 46 18.93 -27.48 54.34
C PRO A 46 17.48 -28.02 54.30
N VAL A 47 16.66 -27.62 53.31
CA VAL A 47 15.36 -28.31 53.03
C VAL A 47 15.04 -28.47 51.52
N PHE A 48 15.73 -27.80 50.60
CA PHE A 48 15.25 -27.70 49.20
C PHE A 48 15.85 -28.68 48.17
N GLN A 49 16.86 -29.48 48.50
CA GLN A 49 17.53 -30.32 47.49
C GLN A 49 16.76 -31.60 47.11
N ASN A 50 15.88 -32.13 47.96
CA ASN A 50 15.13 -33.36 47.63
C ASN A 50 13.94 -33.14 46.68
N LYS A 51 13.48 -31.90 46.46
CA LYS A 51 12.29 -31.61 45.64
C LYS A 51 12.60 -31.25 44.17
N ILE A 52 13.84 -30.83 43.88
CA ILE A 52 14.26 -30.40 42.55
C ILE A 52 14.70 -31.59 41.68
N VAL A 53 15.29 -32.63 42.28
CA VAL A 53 15.65 -33.87 41.58
C VAL A 53 14.40 -34.64 41.14
N SER A 54 13.32 -34.65 41.95
CA SER A 54 12.08 -35.33 41.56
C SER A 54 11.37 -34.65 40.38
N ARG A 55 11.33 -33.30 40.34
CA ARG A 55 10.73 -32.55 39.23
C ARG A 55 11.47 -32.73 37.90
N SER A 56 12.80 -32.75 37.92
CA SER A 56 13.60 -32.98 36.70
C SER A 56 13.40 -34.39 36.14
N PHE A 57 13.30 -35.39 37.02
CA PHE A 57 13.04 -36.77 36.63
C PHE A 57 11.60 -36.95 36.11
N GLU A 58 10.60 -36.35 36.75
CA GLU A 58 9.20 -36.33 36.30
C GLU A 58 9.04 -35.63 34.94
N GLU A 59 9.71 -34.50 34.71
CA GLU A 59 9.71 -33.82 33.41
C GLU A 59 10.37 -34.65 32.30
N GLN A 60 11.45 -35.36 32.60
CA GLN A 60 12.10 -36.25 31.63
C GLN A 60 11.24 -37.47 31.30
N ILE A 61 10.54 -38.02 32.30
CA ILE A 61 9.57 -39.11 32.11
C ILE A 61 8.38 -38.63 31.29
N MET A 62 7.82 -37.47 31.59
CA MET A 62 6.71 -36.87 30.84
C MET A 62 7.09 -36.56 29.39
N LYS A 63 8.31 -36.04 29.14
CA LYS A 63 8.83 -35.84 27.78
C LYS A 63 9.03 -37.15 27.02
N LYS A 64 9.50 -38.22 27.69
CA LYS A 64 9.61 -39.56 27.07
C LYS A 64 8.24 -40.21 26.82
N MET A 65 7.27 -40.02 27.71
CA MET A 65 5.88 -40.44 27.53
C MET A 65 5.24 -39.78 26.31
N LEU A 66 5.31 -38.45 26.21
CA LEU A 66 4.67 -37.68 25.13
C LEU A 66 5.27 -37.98 23.75
N LYS A 67 6.55 -38.40 23.68
CA LYS A 67 7.25 -38.65 22.42
C LYS A 67 6.90 -39.99 21.75
N ASN A 68 6.55 -41.02 22.53
CA ASN A 68 6.10 -42.33 22.01
C ASN A 68 5.23 -43.07 23.05
N PRO A 69 3.97 -42.65 23.23
CA PRO A 69 3.19 -43.08 24.39
C PRO A 69 2.81 -44.56 24.34
N LYS A 70 2.64 -45.17 23.15
CA LYS A 70 2.40 -46.62 23.02
C LYS A 70 3.57 -47.48 23.51
N GLN A 71 4.80 -47.10 23.15
CA GLN A 71 6.01 -47.86 23.50
C GLN A 71 6.40 -47.68 24.98
N PHE A 72 6.13 -46.50 25.53
CA PHE A 72 6.32 -46.22 26.95
C PHE A 72 5.36 -47.04 27.83
N LEU A 73 4.07 -47.12 27.45
CA LEU A 73 3.05 -47.88 28.17
C LEU A 73 3.29 -49.40 28.14
N TYR A 74 3.83 -49.93 27.03
CA TYR A 74 4.26 -51.33 26.95
C TYR A 74 5.40 -51.66 27.91
N ARG A 75 6.32 -50.69 28.13
CA ARG A 75 7.52 -50.90 28.93
C ARG A 75 7.29 -50.68 30.43
N PHE A 76 6.26 -49.91 30.79
CA PHE A 76 5.92 -49.60 32.19
C PHE A 76 4.40 -49.63 32.46
N PRO A 77 3.72 -50.78 32.30
CA PRO A 77 2.26 -50.86 32.44
C PRO A 77 1.76 -50.59 33.87
N ARG A 78 2.60 -50.84 34.88
CA ARG A 78 2.25 -50.69 36.31
C ARG A 78 2.19 -49.24 36.81
N ILE A 79 2.62 -48.25 36.02
CA ILE A 79 2.58 -46.83 36.42
C ILE A 79 1.14 -46.30 36.43
N LEU A 80 0.24 -46.85 35.61
CA LEU A 80 -1.17 -46.45 35.57
C LEU A 80 -2.06 -47.20 36.56
N ASN A 81 -1.74 -48.47 36.84
CA ASN A 81 -2.44 -49.29 37.82
C ASN A 81 -1.54 -50.45 38.27
N PRO A 82 -1.29 -50.64 39.57
CA PRO A 82 -0.39 -51.67 40.07
C PRO A 82 -0.82 -53.12 39.74
N ASN A 83 -2.10 -53.34 39.40
CA ASN A 83 -2.65 -54.67 39.09
C ASN A 83 -2.72 -55.01 37.59
N LEU A 84 -2.26 -54.12 36.69
CA LEU A 84 -2.30 -54.39 35.23
C LEU A 84 -1.17 -55.35 34.80
N LYS A 85 -1.53 -56.46 34.12
CA LYS A 85 -0.58 -57.35 33.42
C LYS A 85 -0.37 -56.87 31.98
N SER A 86 0.78 -57.22 31.37
CA SER A 86 1.17 -56.80 30.01
C SER A 86 0.14 -57.13 28.93
N ASP A 87 -0.65 -58.18 29.14
CA ASP A 87 -1.54 -58.76 28.14
C ASP A 87 -2.90 -58.02 28.04
N ASP A 88 -3.20 -57.09 28.96
CA ASP A 88 -4.44 -56.28 28.97
C ASP A 88 -4.35 -55.00 28.12
N LEU A 89 -3.20 -54.74 27.46
CA LEU A 89 -2.92 -53.46 26.78
C LEU A 89 -3.69 -53.24 25.46
N ASN A 90 -4.50 -54.21 25.02
CA ASN A 90 -5.26 -54.16 23.75
C ASN A 90 -6.72 -53.72 23.91
N ARG A 91 -7.15 -53.26 25.10
CA ARG A 91 -8.54 -52.79 25.30
C ARG A 91 -8.79 -51.39 24.70
N PRO A 92 -10.00 -51.12 24.16
CA PRO A 92 -10.36 -49.86 23.51
C PRO A 92 -10.25 -48.62 24.41
N TYR A 93 -10.32 -48.78 25.74
CA TYR A 93 -10.16 -47.67 26.70
C TYR A 93 -8.76 -47.04 26.70
N ILE A 94 -7.72 -47.81 26.36
CA ILE A 94 -6.33 -47.32 26.30
C ILE A 94 -6.11 -46.48 25.03
N TYR A 95 -6.80 -46.81 23.93
CA TYR A 95 -6.81 -45.97 22.72
C TYR A 95 -7.45 -44.60 22.96
N GLY A 96 -8.51 -44.54 23.78
CA GLY A 96 -9.12 -43.27 24.21
C GLY A 96 -8.13 -42.43 25.02
N TYR A 97 -7.43 -43.03 25.98
CA TYR A 97 -6.43 -42.35 26.80
C TYR A 97 -5.22 -41.85 26.00
N LEU A 98 -4.71 -42.65 25.05
CA LEU A 98 -3.66 -42.25 24.12
C LEU A 98 -4.07 -41.08 23.23
N LYS A 99 -5.33 -41.05 22.80
CA LYS A 99 -5.89 -39.93 22.02
C LYS A 99 -5.99 -38.66 22.87
N VAL A 100 -6.37 -38.76 24.14
CA VAL A 100 -6.42 -37.61 25.08
C VAL A 100 -5.02 -37.10 25.43
N LEU A 101 -4.04 -37.97 25.64
CA LEU A 101 -2.64 -37.61 25.86
C LEU A 101 -1.99 -36.98 24.61
N SER A 102 -2.32 -37.46 23.41
CA SER A 102 -1.93 -36.82 22.14
C SER A 102 -2.57 -35.44 21.99
N LEU A 103 -3.81 -35.27 22.48
CA LEU A 103 -4.52 -33.99 22.51
C LEU A 103 -3.88 -32.98 23.47
N GLY A 104 -3.14 -33.42 24.50
CA GLY A 104 -2.54 -32.51 25.49
C GLY A 104 -1.55 -31.48 24.91
N ALA A 105 -0.93 -31.77 23.76
CA ALA A 105 -0.09 -30.83 23.02
C ALA A 105 -0.90 -29.85 22.15
N ASP A 106 -2.13 -30.21 21.77
CA ASP A 106 -3.01 -29.42 20.90
C ASP A 106 -4.11 -28.65 21.66
N VAL A 107 -4.39 -29.00 22.93
CA VAL A 107 -5.58 -28.57 23.71
C VAL A 107 -5.26 -27.66 24.90
N LEU A 108 -4.00 -27.27 25.11
CA LEU A 108 -3.70 -26.15 26.00
C LEU A 108 -3.67 -24.86 25.17
N PRO A 109 -4.79 -24.12 25.02
CA PRO A 109 -4.68 -22.74 24.61
C PRO A 109 -3.93 -22.04 25.74
N GLU A 110 -2.63 -21.84 25.57
CA GLU A 110 -1.95 -20.77 26.29
C GLU A 110 -2.79 -19.53 26.04
N TYR A 111 -3.38 -18.98 27.11
CA TYR A 111 -4.17 -17.75 27.11
C TYR A 111 -3.25 -16.54 26.90
N LYS A 112 -2.43 -16.61 25.86
CA LYS A 112 -1.77 -15.50 25.22
C LYS A 112 -2.64 -15.22 24.00
N LEU A 113 -2.95 -13.95 23.73
CA LEU A 113 -3.38 -13.53 22.39
C LEU A 113 -2.25 -13.92 21.41
N GLN A 114 -2.22 -15.18 20.97
CA GLN A 114 -1.29 -15.64 19.97
C GLN A 114 -1.77 -15.05 18.66
N SER A 115 -0.87 -14.31 18.00
CA SER A 115 -1.08 -13.92 16.60
C SER A 115 -1.50 -15.17 15.81
N PRO A 116 -2.57 -15.10 15.01
CA PRO A 116 -3.19 -16.26 14.37
C PRO A 116 -2.11 -17.13 13.70
N ARG A 117 -2.15 -18.45 13.93
CA ARG A 117 -1.14 -19.37 13.38
C ARG A 117 -1.07 -19.22 11.86
N ILE A 118 0.05 -18.68 11.39
CA ILE A 118 0.32 -18.43 9.98
C ILE A 118 0.93 -19.70 9.39
N HIS A 119 0.38 -20.19 8.28
CA HIS A 119 0.99 -21.31 7.56
C HIS A 119 2.37 -20.92 7.02
N LYS A 120 3.30 -21.87 6.94
CA LYS A 120 4.62 -21.61 6.35
C LYS A 120 4.43 -21.12 4.90
N TRP A 121 5.20 -20.10 4.50
CA TRP A 121 5.18 -19.50 3.16
C TRP A 121 3.92 -18.70 2.79
N THR A 122 3.14 -18.19 3.76
CA THR A 122 2.10 -17.18 3.48
C THR A 122 2.52 -15.79 3.94
N ILE A 123 2.22 -14.80 3.11
CA ILE A 123 2.58 -13.40 3.32
C ILE A 123 1.35 -12.66 3.85
N LEU A 124 1.52 -11.93 4.96
CA LEU A 124 0.47 -11.08 5.49
C LEU A 124 0.27 -9.85 4.60
N HIS A 125 -0.98 -9.51 4.32
CA HIS A 125 -1.35 -8.34 3.51
C HIS A 125 -0.96 -6.99 4.15
N TYR A 126 -0.75 -6.96 5.46
CA TYR A 126 -0.24 -5.81 6.21
C TYR A 126 1.26 -5.91 6.52
N SER A 127 1.96 -6.93 5.99
CA SER A 127 3.41 -7.04 6.22
C SER A 127 4.16 -5.86 5.57
N PRO A 128 5.25 -5.39 6.20
CA PRO A 128 6.07 -4.31 5.62
C PRO A 128 6.67 -4.72 4.27
N PHE A 129 7.05 -5.99 4.11
CA PHE A 129 7.52 -6.53 2.84
C PHE A 129 6.46 -6.39 1.74
N LYS A 130 5.21 -6.79 2.00
CA LYS A 130 4.12 -6.67 1.03
C LYS A 130 3.85 -5.21 0.66
N ALA A 131 3.92 -4.29 1.63
CA ALA A 131 3.77 -2.87 1.37
C ALA A 131 4.86 -2.34 0.42
N VAL A 132 6.14 -2.65 0.66
CA VAL A 132 7.24 -2.26 -0.23
C VAL A 132 7.10 -2.88 -1.62
N TRP A 133 6.75 -4.16 -1.70
CA TRP A 133 6.47 -4.83 -2.96
C TRP A 133 5.34 -4.14 -3.74
N ASP A 134 4.27 -3.74 -3.04
CA ASP A 134 3.15 -3.04 -3.64
C ASP A 134 3.52 -1.67 -4.23
N TRP A 135 4.49 -0.98 -3.63
CA TRP A 135 5.07 0.25 -4.18
C TRP A 135 5.94 0.01 -5.41
N ILE A 136 6.76 -1.05 -5.40
CA ILE A 136 7.56 -1.44 -6.58
C ILE A 136 6.63 -1.75 -7.76
N ILE A 137 5.58 -2.55 -7.53
CA ILE A 137 4.58 -2.86 -8.55
C ILE A 137 3.87 -1.60 -9.03
N LEU A 138 3.50 -0.68 -8.14
CA LEU A 138 2.89 0.59 -8.54
C LEU A 138 3.80 1.40 -9.47
N LEU A 139 5.09 1.50 -9.15
CA LEU A 139 6.07 2.20 -9.99
C LEU A 139 6.22 1.55 -11.37
N LEU A 140 6.28 0.21 -11.41
CA LEU A 140 6.34 -0.54 -12.68
C LEU A 140 5.06 -0.37 -13.51
N VAL A 141 3.88 -0.32 -12.87
CA VAL A 141 2.63 -0.05 -13.58
C VAL A 141 2.65 1.35 -14.19
N ILE A 142 3.09 2.37 -13.46
CA ILE A 142 3.23 3.74 -13.98
C ILE A 142 4.21 3.77 -15.16
N TYR A 143 5.37 3.10 -15.03
CA TYR A 143 6.33 2.94 -16.12
C TYR A 143 5.65 2.37 -17.37
N THR A 144 4.94 1.24 -17.24
CA THR A 144 4.26 0.61 -18.39
C THR A 144 3.18 1.51 -19.00
N ALA A 145 2.46 2.27 -18.18
CA ALA A 145 1.39 3.15 -18.63
C ALA A 145 1.91 4.36 -19.43
N ILE A 146 3.17 4.77 -19.20
CA ILE A 146 3.84 5.84 -19.95
C ILE A 146 4.52 5.26 -21.20
N PHE A 147 5.34 4.22 -21.04
CA PHE A 147 6.17 3.69 -22.11
C PHE A 147 5.39 2.93 -23.18
N THR A 148 4.35 2.17 -22.83
CA THR A 148 3.57 1.38 -23.80
C THR A 148 2.96 2.24 -24.91
N PRO A 149 2.16 3.30 -24.62
CA PRO A 149 1.60 4.14 -25.68
C PRO A 149 2.67 4.97 -26.39
N TYR A 150 3.75 5.34 -25.70
CA TYR A 150 4.88 6.05 -26.31
C TYR A 150 5.57 5.20 -27.38
N VAL A 151 5.92 3.95 -27.05
CA VAL A 151 6.53 2.99 -27.98
C VAL A 151 5.59 2.72 -29.15
N ALA A 152 4.31 2.49 -28.85
CA ALA A 152 3.30 2.19 -29.86
C ALA A 152 3.10 3.34 -30.87
N ALA A 153 3.07 4.59 -30.38
CA ALA A 153 2.84 5.75 -31.23
C ALA A 153 4.11 6.23 -31.93
N PHE A 154 5.24 6.36 -31.21
CA PHE A 154 6.44 7.03 -31.72
C PHE A 154 7.53 6.10 -32.24
N LEU A 155 7.74 4.93 -31.63
CA LEU A 155 8.90 4.08 -31.93
C LEU A 155 8.62 2.99 -32.98
N LEU A 156 7.44 2.35 -32.94
CA LEU A 156 7.07 1.31 -33.92
C LEU A 156 7.10 1.81 -35.38
N PRO A 157 6.56 3.01 -35.72
CA PRO A 157 6.59 3.49 -37.10
C PRO A 157 8.00 3.82 -37.61
N GLU A 158 8.96 4.04 -36.71
CA GLU A 158 10.33 4.40 -37.06
C GLU A 158 11.24 3.16 -37.16
N SER A 159 11.00 2.13 -36.33
CA SER A 159 11.68 0.84 -36.45
C SER A 159 11.38 0.15 -37.79
N ASP A 160 10.12 0.20 -38.24
CA ASP A 160 9.71 -0.40 -39.53
C ASP A 160 10.35 0.34 -40.72
N ARG A 161 10.56 1.66 -40.60
CA ARG A 161 11.27 2.46 -41.61
C ARG A 161 12.77 2.17 -41.63
N ASN A 162 13.41 2.06 -40.46
CA ASN A 162 14.86 1.86 -40.34
C ASN A 162 15.31 0.41 -40.59
N GLN A 163 14.43 -0.59 -40.43
CA GLN A 163 14.72 -2.01 -40.74
C GLN A 163 15.06 -2.27 -42.22
N SER A 164 14.73 -1.33 -43.11
CA SER A 164 15.09 -1.43 -44.52
C SER A 164 16.59 -1.18 -44.81
N THR A 165 17.40 -0.76 -43.83
CA THR A 165 18.81 -0.35 -44.05
C THR A 165 19.87 -0.93 -43.11
N THR A 166 19.56 -1.66 -42.04
CA THR A 166 20.59 -2.22 -41.13
C THR A 166 20.44 -3.70 -40.83
N ASN A 167 21.56 -4.41 -40.99
CA ASN A 167 21.75 -5.85 -40.90
C ASN A 167 21.33 -6.47 -39.54
N LEU A 168 20.98 -7.76 -39.62
CA LEU A 168 20.34 -8.66 -38.66
C LEU A 168 21.12 -8.99 -37.36
N ASP A 169 22.20 -8.28 -37.00
CA ASP A 169 23.16 -8.82 -36.03
C ASP A 169 23.12 -8.22 -34.61
N ASN A 170 22.33 -7.17 -34.33
CA ASN A 170 22.33 -6.50 -33.00
C ASN A 170 20.98 -6.52 -32.25
N TYR A 171 20.12 -7.51 -32.49
CA TYR A 171 18.79 -7.57 -31.85
C TYR A 171 18.84 -7.90 -30.34
N GLY A 172 19.99 -8.35 -29.82
CA GLY A 172 20.17 -8.73 -28.41
C GLY A 172 20.62 -7.61 -27.47
N GLU A 173 21.00 -6.43 -28.00
CA GLU A 173 21.64 -5.37 -27.21
C GLU A 173 20.74 -4.14 -26.96
N ASP A 174 19.50 -4.11 -27.47
CA ASP A 174 18.59 -2.99 -27.24
C ASP A 174 18.17 -2.95 -25.75
N PRO A 175 18.62 -1.95 -24.96
CA PRO A 175 18.38 -1.93 -23.52
C PRO A 175 16.89 -1.89 -23.14
N MET A 176 16.03 -1.39 -24.05
CA MET A 176 14.59 -1.32 -23.83
C MET A 176 13.92 -2.70 -23.79
N ILE A 177 14.35 -3.64 -24.64
CA ILE A 177 13.78 -5.00 -24.67
C ILE A 177 14.11 -5.74 -23.37
N ILE A 178 15.35 -5.56 -22.87
CA ILE A 178 15.80 -6.14 -21.61
C ILE A 178 14.97 -5.59 -20.43
N ILE A 179 14.73 -4.27 -20.41
CA ILE A 179 13.92 -3.64 -19.37
C ILE A 179 12.48 -4.17 -19.42
N ASP A 180 11.86 -4.24 -20.60
CA ASP A 180 10.51 -4.78 -20.76
C ASP A 180 10.40 -6.24 -20.29
N LEU A 181 11.41 -7.07 -20.59
CA LEU A 181 11.48 -8.44 -20.11
C LEU A 181 11.55 -8.50 -18.57
N ILE A 182 12.39 -7.68 -17.94
CA ILE A 182 12.50 -7.61 -16.47
C ILE A 182 11.17 -7.20 -15.85
N VAL A 183 10.50 -6.21 -16.45
CA VAL A 183 9.19 -5.72 -16.02
C VAL A 183 8.16 -6.85 -16.09
N ASP A 184 8.09 -7.57 -17.20
CA ASP A 184 7.16 -8.68 -17.40
C ASP A 184 7.40 -9.85 -16.44
N VAL A 185 8.67 -10.24 -16.24
CA VAL A 185 9.05 -11.25 -15.23
C VAL A 185 8.63 -10.82 -13.83
N THR A 186 8.80 -9.54 -13.49
CA THR A 186 8.39 -9.02 -12.17
C THR A 186 6.87 -9.11 -11.97
N PHE A 187 6.07 -8.88 -13.02
CA PHE A 187 4.62 -9.05 -12.97
C PHE A 187 4.19 -10.52 -12.82
N ILE A 188 4.93 -11.46 -13.41
CA ILE A 188 4.72 -12.90 -13.20
C ILE A 188 5.02 -13.27 -11.74
N VAL A 189 6.11 -12.75 -11.17
CA VAL A 189 6.43 -12.94 -9.75
C VAL A 189 5.34 -12.35 -8.83
N ASP A 190 4.76 -11.20 -9.19
CA ASP A 190 3.64 -10.61 -8.45
C ASP A 190 2.42 -11.54 -8.38
N ILE A 191 2.10 -12.23 -9.48
CA ILE A 191 1.01 -13.23 -9.50
C ILE A 191 1.29 -14.33 -8.47
N LEU A 192 2.53 -14.86 -8.43
CA LEU A 192 2.93 -15.90 -7.46
C LEU A 192 2.84 -15.42 -6.01
N ILE A 193 3.21 -14.16 -5.75
CA ILE A 193 3.10 -13.53 -4.43
C ILE A 193 1.62 -13.35 -4.04
N ASN A 194 0.75 -12.97 -4.98
CA ASN A 194 -0.67 -12.80 -4.73
C ASN A 194 -1.35 -14.13 -4.38
N PHE A 195 -0.94 -15.26 -4.99
CA PHE A 195 -1.39 -16.60 -4.58
C PHE A 195 -1.05 -16.99 -3.14
N ARG A 196 -0.07 -16.33 -2.52
CA ARG A 196 0.39 -16.58 -1.15
C ARG A 196 0.07 -15.47 -0.17
N THR A 197 -0.60 -14.40 -0.62
CA THR A 197 -0.97 -13.27 0.24
C THR A 197 -2.32 -13.52 0.91
N THR A 198 -2.41 -13.29 2.21
CA THR A 198 -3.68 -13.40 2.97
C THR A 198 -4.71 -12.40 2.47
N PHE A 199 -6.00 -12.72 2.56
CA PHE A 199 -7.09 -11.78 2.31
C PHE A 199 -8.01 -11.68 3.54
N VAL A 200 -8.80 -10.61 3.61
CA VAL A 200 -9.82 -10.38 4.64
C VAL A 200 -11.16 -10.82 4.06
N ASN A 201 -11.87 -11.70 4.77
CA ASN A 201 -13.19 -12.17 4.35
C ASN A 201 -14.27 -11.13 4.72
N SER A 202 -15.51 -11.31 4.24
CA SER A 202 -16.65 -10.42 4.56
C SER A 202 -16.98 -10.31 6.06
N ASN A 203 -16.45 -11.23 6.88
CA ASN A 203 -16.59 -11.22 8.34
C ASN A 203 -15.41 -10.53 9.05
N ASP A 204 -14.59 -9.76 8.33
CA ASP A 204 -13.35 -9.11 8.81
C ASP A 204 -12.28 -10.05 9.40
N GLU A 205 -12.40 -11.35 9.12
CA GLU A 205 -11.42 -12.35 9.53
C GLU A 205 -10.30 -12.51 8.49
N VAL A 206 -9.06 -12.58 8.97
CA VAL A 206 -7.89 -12.81 8.11
C VAL A 206 -7.78 -14.29 7.76
N VAL A 207 -7.99 -14.63 6.49
CA VAL A 207 -7.86 -16.00 5.98
C VAL A 207 -6.43 -16.28 5.55
N SER A 208 -5.77 -17.23 6.23
CA SER A 208 -4.36 -17.60 6.00
C SER A 208 -4.15 -18.91 5.23
N HIS A 209 -5.21 -19.66 4.94
CA HIS A 209 -5.11 -20.98 4.33
C HIS A 209 -4.82 -20.89 2.82
N PRO A 210 -3.72 -21.49 2.31
CA PRO A 210 -3.27 -21.29 0.93
C PRO A 210 -4.28 -21.78 -0.12
N GLY A 211 -4.99 -22.88 0.13
CA GLY A 211 -6.03 -23.36 -0.79
C GLY A 211 -7.21 -22.41 -0.92
N LYS A 212 -7.65 -21.80 0.19
CA LYS A 212 -8.73 -20.80 0.19
C LYS A 212 -8.30 -19.51 -0.52
N ILE A 213 -7.06 -19.08 -0.30
CA ILE A 213 -6.47 -17.92 -0.98
C ILE A 213 -6.45 -18.16 -2.50
N ALA A 214 -5.96 -19.31 -2.94
CA ALA A 214 -5.87 -19.64 -4.36
C ALA A 214 -7.24 -19.67 -5.06
N VAL A 215 -8.25 -20.32 -4.46
CA VAL A 215 -9.61 -20.36 -5.03
C VAL A 215 -10.23 -18.96 -5.12
N HIS A 216 -10.06 -18.15 -4.08
CA HIS A 216 -10.53 -16.77 -4.09
C HIS A 216 -9.86 -15.94 -5.18
N TYR A 217 -8.54 -16.06 -5.33
CA TYR A 217 -7.78 -15.33 -6.35
C TYR A 217 -8.12 -15.78 -7.78
N LEU A 218 -8.28 -17.09 -8.00
CA LEU A 218 -8.67 -17.67 -9.30
C LEU A 218 -10.07 -17.24 -9.73
N LYS A 219 -11.02 -17.14 -8.80
CA LYS A 219 -12.41 -16.73 -9.10
C LYS A 219 -12.52 -15.24 -9.42
N GLY A 220 -11.61 -14.41 -8.90
CA GLY A 220 -11.63 -12.97 -9.08
C GLY A 220 -10.63 -12.48 -10.12
N TRP A 221 -9.44 -12.11 -9.64
CA TRP A 221 -8.53 -11.23 -10.38
C TRP A 221 -7.48 -11.95 -11.22
N PHE A 222 -7.32 -13.26 -11.03
CA PHE A 222 -6.26 -14.02 -11.70
C PHE A 222 -6.27 -13.88 -13.21
N ILE A 223 -7.43 -13.94 -13.86
CA ILE A 223 -7.53 -13.87 -15.34
C ILE A 223 -7.01 -12.52 -15.85
N ILE A 224 -7.38 -11.42 -15.20
CA ILE A 224 -6.93 -10.07 -15.55
C ILE A 224 -5.41 -9.97 -15.34
N ASP A 225 -4.93 -10.46 -14.19
CA ASP A 225 -3.52 -10.41 -13.85
C ASP A 225 -2.67 -11.27 -14.80
N LEU A 226 -3.18 -12.43 -15.23
CA LEU A 226 -2.56 -13.34 -16.18
C LEU A 226 -2.47 -12.71 -17.57
N VAL A 227 -3.58 -12.23 -18.14
CA VAL A 227 -3.59 -11.59 -19.46
C VAL A 227 -2.65 -10.38 -19.51
N ALA A 228 -2.59 -9.61 -18.43
CA ALA A 228 -1.71 -8.45 -18.31
C ALA A 228 -0.22 -8.80 -18.19
N ALA A 229 0.14 -10.02 -17.80
CA ALA A 229 1.52 -10.48 -17.59
C ALA A 229 2.11 -11.25 -18.77
N ILE A 230 1.34 -11.51 -19.84
CA ILE A 230 1.83 -12.24 -21.01
C ILE A 230 2.79 -11.35 -21.82
N PRO A 231 4.05 -11.79 -22.05
CA PRO A 231 4.98 -11.08 -22.93
C PRO A 231 4.63 -11.40 -24.39
N PHE A 232 3.65 -10.69 -24.95
CA PHE A 232 3.18 -10.91 -26.33
C PHE A 232 4.28 -10.72 -27.39
N ASP A 233 5.30 -9.93 -27.08
CA ASP A 233 6.43 -9.66 -27.99
C ASP A 233 7.25 -10.94 -28.23
N LEU A 234 7.43 -11.79 -27.22
CA LEU A 234 8.17 -13.05 -27.34
C LEU A 234 7.36 -14.14 -28.06
N LEU A 235 6.02 -14.11 -27.94
CA LEU A 235 5.15 -15.10 -28.57
C LEU A 235 5.03 -14.95 -30.09
N LEU A 236 5.28 -13.74 -30.62
CA LEU A 236 5.11 -13.41 -32.03
C LEU A 236 6.46 -13.25 -32.76
N PHE A 237 7.56 -13.54 -32.08
CA PHE A 237 8.91 -13.62 -32.64
C PHE A 237 8.98 -14.75 -33.68
N GLY A 238 8.80 -14.42 -34.95
CA GLY A 238 8.84 -15.37 -36.08
C GLY A 238 7.67 -15.30 -37.06
N SER A 239 6.65 -14.47 -36.82
CA SER A 239 5.54 -14.26 -37.76
C SER A 239 5.71 -12.95 -38.54
N ASN A 240 6.26 -13.01 -39.75
CA ASN A 240 6.59 -11.84 -40.57
C ASN A 240 5.43 -11.42 -41.51
N THR A 241 4.19 -11.39 -41.03
CA THR A 241 3.05 -10.94 -41.86
C THR A 241 2.59 -9.53 -41.48
N ASP A 242 2.26 -8.69 -42.46
CA ASP A 242 1.81 -7.31 -42.24
C ASP A 242 0.50 -7.24 -41.40
N GLU A 243 -0.35 -8.27 -41.47
CA GLU A 243 -1.52 -8.36 -40.59
C GLU A 243 -1.13 -8.56 -39.12
N THR A 244 -0.01 -9.23 -38.85
CA THR A 244 0.45 -9.48 -37.49
C THR A 244 1.04 -8.26 -36.81
N THR A 245 1.54 -7.24 -37.52
CA THR A 245 2.05 -6.01 -36.89
C THR A 245 0.94 -5.16 -36.25
N THR A 246 -0.23 -5.08 -36.90
CA THR A 246 -1.41 -4.40 -36.31
C THR A 246 -1.96 -5.17 -35.10
N LEU A 247 -1.96 -6.50 -35.16
CA LEU A 247 -2.37 -7.36 -34.05
C LEU A 247 -1.38 -7.28 -32.88
N ILE A 248 -0.07 -7.18 -33.15
CA ILE A 248 0.99 -6.92 -32.15
C ILE A 248 0.73 -5.59 -31.44
N GLY A 249 0.40 -4.53 -32.18
CA GLY A 249 0.07 -3.23 -31.62
C GLY A 249 -1.15 -3.28 -30.68
N LEU A 250 -2.21 -3.99 -31.08
CA LEU A 250 -3.41 -4.18 -30.26
C LEU A 250 -3.14 -5.05 -29.03
N LEU A 251 -2.37 -6.14 -29.15
CA LEU A 251 -2.02 -6.99 -28.02
C LEU A 251 -1.09 -6.29 -27.01
N LYS A 252 -0.23 -5.37 -27.48
CA LYS A 252 0.56 -4.50 -26.59
C LYS A 252 -0.32 -3.62 -25.70
N THR A 253 -1.51 -3.22 -26.16
CA THR A 253 -2.46 -2.45 -25.31
C THR A 253 -3.01 -3.26 -24.14
N ALA A 254 -2.98 -4.60 -24.19
CA ALA A 254 -3.35 -5.44 -23.05
C ALA A 254 -2.44 -5.20 -21.82
N ARG A 255 -1.22 -4.68 -22.01
CA ARG A 255 -0.35 -4.25 -20.90
C ARG A 255 -0.98 -3.10 -20.08
N LEU A 256 -1.87 -2.29 -20.65
CA LEU A 256 -2.58 -1.23 -19.91
C LEU A 256 -3.58 -1.79 -18.89
N LEU A 257 -4.02 -3.05 -19.02
CA LEU A 257 -4.85 -3.72 -18.01
C LEU A 257 -4.16 -3.78 -16.63
N ARG A 258 -2.83 -3.63 -16.58
CA ARG A 258 -2.06 -3.49 -15.33
C ARG A 258 -2.54 -2.32 -14.46
N LEU A 259 -3.14 -1.28 -15.05
CA LEU A 259 -3.70 -0.13 -14.31
C LEU A 259 -4.90 -0.49 -13.45
N VAL A 260 -5.63 -1.55 -13.80
CA VAL A 260 -6.72 -2.09 -12.98
C VAL A 260 -6.19 -2.49 -11.59
N ARG A 261 -4.90 -2.85 -11.48
CA ARG A 261 -4.26 -3.17 -10.20
C ARG A 261 -4.13 -1.94 -9.28
N VAL A 262 -4.02 -0.74 -9.83
CA VAL A 262 -3.97 0.52 -9.07
C VAL A 262 -5.34 0.81 -8.47
N ALA A 263 -6.41 0.59 -9.23
CA ALA A 263 -7.78 0.75 -8.75
C ALA A 263 -8.06 -0.12 -7.52
N ARG A 264 -7.54 -1.36 -7.46
CA ARG A 264 -7.68 -2.24 -6.28
C ARG A 264 -7.06 -1.69 -4.99
N LYS A 265 -6.08 -0.79 -5.12
CA LYS A 265 -5.34 -0.25 -3.98
C LYS A 265 -5.81 1.16 -3.60
N ILE A 266 -6.76 1.74 -4.35
CA ILE A 266 -7.20 3.12 -4.16
C ILE A 266 -7.82 3.33 -2.77
N ASP A 267 -8.54 2.34 -2.24
CA ASP A 267 -9.21 2.42 -0.94
C ASP A 267 -8.24 2.61 0.23
N ARG A 268 -7.03 2.05 0.13
CA ARG A 268 -5.99 2.23 1.15
C ARG A 268 -5.32 3.60 1.06
N TYR A 269 -5.21 4.16 -0.15
CA TYR A 269 -4.58 5.46 -0.36
C TYR A 269 -5.56 6.62 -0.16
N SER A 270 -6.87 6.38 -0.28
CA SER A 270 -7.92 7.39 -0.13
C SER A 270 -8.07 7.90 1.31
N GLU A 271 -7.57 7.16 2.30
CA GLU A 271 -7.51 7.58 3.71
C GLU A 271 -6.63 8.83 3.91
N TYR A 272 -5.62 9.03 3.06
CA TYR A 272 -4.71 10.16 3.14
C TYR A 272 -5.10 11.24 2.12
N GLY A 273 -5.77 12.31 2.56
CA GLY A 273 -6.28 13.36 1.67
C GLY A 273 -5.23 14.01 0.73
N ALA A 274 -3.98 14.15 1.17
CA ALA A 274 -2.89 14.65 0.32
C ALA A 274 -2.46 13.62 -0.75
N ALA A 275 -2.52 12.32 -0.44
CA ALA A 275 -2.20 11.26 -1.40
C ALA A 275 -3.25 11.22 -2.53
N VAL A 276 -4.52 11.49 -2.22
CA VAL A 276 -5.59 11.60 -3.22
C VAL A 276 -5.29 12.71 -4.23
N LEU A 277 -4.82 13.87 -3.78
CA LEU A 277 -4.45 14.97 -4.68
C LEU A 277 -3.27 14.60 -5.58
N VAL A 278 -2.23 14.00 -5.02
CA VAL A 278 -1.06 13.55 -5.80
C VAL A 278 -1.47 12.50 -6.84
N LEU A 279 -2.33 11.55 -6.45
CA LEU A 279 -2.87 10.54 -7.37
C LEU A 279 -3.69 11.19 -8.49
N LEU A 280 -4.53 12.18 -8.17
CA LEU A 280 -5.33 12.90 -9.15
C LEU A 280 -4.47 13.72 -10.13
N MET A 281 -3.40 14.35 -9.64
CA MET A 281 -2.44 15.06 -10.50
C MET A 281 -1.67 14.09 -11.40
N ALA A 282 -1.31 12.92 -10.88
CA ALA A 282 -0.65 11.86 -11.66
C ALA A 282 -1.58 11.29 -12.75
N THR A 283 -2.86 11.06 -12.46
CA THR A 283 -3.83 10.61 -13.47
C THR A 283 -4.08 11.68 -14.53
N PHE A 284 -4.11 12.96 -14.15
CA PHE A 284 -4.16 14.07 -15.10
C PHE A 284 -2.99 14.07 -16.07
N ALA A 285 -1.75 13.99 -15.56
CA ALA A 285 -0.56 13.93 -16.39
C ALA A 285 -0.52 12.69 -17.30
N LEU A 286 -0.98 11.54 -16.79
CA LEU A 286 -1.04 10.30 -17.57
C LEU A 286 -2.04 10.39 -18.73
N ILE A 287 -3.23 10.95 -18.49
CA ILE A 287 -4.24 11.16 -19.54
C ILE A 287 -3.73 12.17 -20.58
N ALA A 288 -3.07 13.25 -20.15
CA ALA A 288 -2.43 14.20 -21.08
C ALA A 288 -1.42 13.49 -21.99
N HIS A 289 -0.56 12.63 -21.42
CA HIS A 289 0.38 11.81 -22.18
C HIS A 289 -0.31 10.87 -23.17
N TRP A 290 -1.40 10.21 -22.79
CA TRP A 290 -2.15 9.34 -23.70
C TRP A 290 -2.77 10.11 -24.85
N MET A 291 -3.40 11.25 -24.56
CA MET A 291 -3.94 12.11 -25.61
C MET A 291 -2.83 12.62 -26.52
N ALA A 292 -1.63 12.90 -26.01
CA ALA A 292 -0.49 13.31 -26.83
C ALA A 292 -0.02 12.19 -27.78
N CYS A 293 0.02 10.95 -27.29
CA CYS A 293 0.34 9.79 -28.11
C CYS A 293 -0.70 9.59 -29.22
N ILE A 294 -2.00 9.73 -28.90
CA ILE A 294 -3.08 9.62 -29.89
C ILE A 294 -3.02 10.79 -30.89
N TRP A 295 -2.76 12.01 -30.42
CA TRP A 295 -2.59 13.20 -31.27
C TRP A 295 -1.48 13.01 -32.31
N TYR A 296 -0.34 12.43 -31.88
CA TYR A 296 0.73 12.03 -32.79
C TYR A 296 0.32 10.92 -33.75
N ALA A 297 -0.32 9.86 -33.26
CA ALA A 297 -0.79 8.77 -34.09
C ALA A 297 -1.75 9.25 -35.20
N ILE A 298 -2.67 10.17 -34.89
CA ILE A 298 -3.57 10.80 -35.86
C ILE A 298 -2.77 11.57 -36.92
N GLY A 299 -1.87 12.46 -36.50
CA GLY A 299 -1.06 13.25 -37.42
C GLY A 299 -0.21 12.36 -38.35
N ASN A 300 0.42 11.33 -37.81
CA ASN A 300 1.27 10.41 -38.58
C ASN A 300 0.44 9.53 -39.55
N ALA A 301 -0.76 9.10 -39.15
CA ALA A 301 -1.63 8.28 -39.99
C ALA A 301 -2.35 9.07 -41.09
N GLU A 302 -2.63 10.35 -40.87
CA GLU A 302 -3.34 11.22 -41.81
C GLU A 302 -2.39 11.86 -42.84
N ARG A 303 -1.16 12.18 -42.44
CA ARG A 303 -0.16 12.89 -43.27
C ARG A 303 0.14 12.28 -44.65
N PRO A 304 0.25 10.95 -44.82
CA PRO A 304 0.43 10.35 -46.15
C PRO A 304 -0.82 10.46 -47.05
N LYS A 305 -2.01 10.59 -46.46
CA LYS A 305 -3.30 10.62 -47.18
C LYS A 305 -3.71 12.03 -47.61
N LEU A 306 -3.13 13.06 -46.99
CA LEU A 306 -3.45 14.46 -47.26
C LEU A 306 -2.84 14.94 -48.58
N LYS A 307 -3.69 15.51 -49.44
CA LYS A 307 -3.28 16.17 -50.69
C LYS A 307 -2.52 17.48 -50.43
N SER A 308 -2.93 18.23 -49.40
CA SER A 308 -2.28 19.45 -48.96
C SER A 308 -1.62 19.21 -47.60
N LYS A 309 -0.34 19.54 -47.48
CA LYS A 309 0.48 19.35 -46.27
C LYS A 309 0.16 20.41 -45.20
N VAL A 310 -1.07 20.35 -44.68
CA VAL A 310 -1.63 21.32 -43.72
C VAL A 310 -1.75 20.77 -42.30
N GLY A 311 -1.41 19.49 -42.08
CA GLY A 311 -1.52 18.87 -40.76
C GLY A 311 -0.55 19.49 -39.75
N TRP A 312 -0.84 19.31 -38.46
CA TRP A 312 -0.03 19.93 -37.41
C TRP A 312 1.46 19.52 -37.44
N LEU A 313 1.76 18.31 -37.91
CA LEU A 313 3.14 17.82 -38.08
C LEU A 313 3.88 18.56 -39.19
N ASP A 314 3.20 18.91 -40.29
CA ASP A 314 3.81 19.65 -41.40
C ASP A 314 4.07 21.10 -41.00
N ILE A 315 3.18 21.71 -40.20
CA ILE A 315 3.40 23.04 -39.61
C ILE A 315 4.60 23.00 -38.65
N LEU A 316 4.66 22.00 -37.78
CA LEU A 316 5.81 21.82 -36.88
C LEU A 316 7.14 21.68 -37.66
N ALA A 317 7.13 20.93 -38.77
CA ALA A 317 8.29 20.79 -39.64
C ALA A 317 8.74 22.12 -40.24
N ASN A 318 7.78 22.96 -40.63
CA ASN A 318 8.05 24.30 -41.13
C ASN A 318 8.64 25.21 -40.04
N ASP A 319 8.05 25.21 -38.84
CA ASP A 319 8.48 26.05 -37.72
C ASP A 319 9.87 25.65 -37.18
N THR A 320 10.21 24.37 -37.24
CA THR A 320 11.52 23.85 -36.80
C THR A 320 12.57 23.83 -37.89
N HIS A 321 12.22 24.22 -39.13
CA HIS A 321 13.05 24.08 -40.32
C HIS A 321 13.55 22.63 -40.57
N GLN A 322 12.79 21.64 -40.10
CA GLN A 322 13.08 20.21 -40.27
C GLN A 322 12.03 19.61 -41.20
N PHE A 323 12.18 19.89 -42.49
CA PHE A 323 11.23 19.49 -43.52
C PHE A 323 11.25 17.97 -43.76
N TYR A 324 10.11 17.46 -44.18
CA TYR A 324 9.98 16.08 -44.65
C TYR A 324 10.40 15.96 -46.12
N ALA A 325 11.00 14.83 -46.47
CA ALA A 325 11.35 14.50 -47.85
C ALA A 325 10.12 14.06 -48.67
N SER A 326 10.30 13.95 -49.99
CA SER A 326 9.26 13.48 -50.94
C SER A 326 8.73 12.10 -50.60
N ASP A 327 9.56 11.25 -50.01
CA ASP A 327 9.25 9.85 -49.69
C ASP A 327 8.61 9.70 -48.31
N ASP A 328 8.12 10.82 -47.75
CA ASP A 328 7.52 10.92 -46.42
C ASP A 328 8.47 10.60 -45.26
N THR A 329 9.77 10.51 -45.56
CA THR A 329 10.87 10.31 -44.61
C THR A 329 11.41 11.64 -44.08
N GLY A 330 12.17 11.60 -42.99
CA GLY A 330 12.71 12.81 -42.34
C GLY A 330 11.70 13.52 -41.44
N GLY A 331 11.79 14.85 -41.37
CA GLY A 331 10.96 15.70 -40.51
C GLY A 331 11.56 16.00 -39.12
N PRO A 332 10.75 16.55 -38.21
CA PRO A 332 11.21 16.94 -36.88
C PRO A 332 11.75 15.77 -36.06
N SER A 333 12.70 15.99 -35.15
CA SER A 333 13.16 14.93 -34.23
C SER A 333 12.00 14.33 -33.40
N ILE A 334 12.10 13.05 -33.00
CA ILE A 334 11.11 12.37 -32.11
C ILE A 334 10.85 13.21 -30.85
N LYS A 335 11.92 13.73 -30.25
CA LYS A 335 11.85 14.59 -29.07
C LYS A 335 10.99 15.82 -29.33
N SER A 336 11.17 16.48 -30.48
CA SER A 336 10.36 17.64 -30.86
C SER A 336 8.90 17.26 -31.05
N ARG A 337 8.62 16.17 -31.78
CA ARG A 337 7.23 15.69 -32.00
C ARG A 337 6.52 15.38 -30.69
N TYR A 338 7.20 14.67 -29.78
CA TYR A 338 6.66 14.28 -28.47
C TYR A 338 6.41 15.49 -27.57
N ILE A 339 7.38 16.38 -27.42
CA ILE A 339 7.24 17.58 -26.57
C ILE A 339 6.14 18.49 -27.12
N THR A 340 6.06 18.70 -28.44
CA THR A 340 5.01 19.50 -29.06
C THR A 340 3.63 18.88 -28.87
N ALA A 341 3.49 17.56 -29.01
CA ALA A 341 2.22 16.86 -28.77
C ALA A 341 1.77 16.94 -27.30
N LEU A 342 2.70 16.78 -26.36
CA LEU A 342 2.43 16.99 -24.93
C LEU A 342 2.02 18.43 -24.65
N TYR A 343 2.77 19.39 -25.19
CA TYR A 343 2.47 20.80 -25.02
C TYR A 343 1.06 21.15 -25.50
N PHE A 344 0.67 20.68 -26.70
CA PHE A 344 -0.68 20.87 -27.24
C PHE A 344 -1.73 20.30 -26.28
N THR A 345 -1.60 19.03 -25.90
CA THR A 345 -2.60 18.35 -25.06
C THR A 345 -2.69 18.93 -23.66
N PHE A 346 -1.57 19.29 -23.02
CA PHE A 346 -1.60 20.02 -21.76
C PHE A 346 -2.30 21.37 -21.92
N SER A 347 -1.96 22.15 -22.95
CA SER A 347 -2.58 23.46 -23.17
C SER A 347 -4.10 23.38 -23.42
N SER A 348 -4.57 22.32 -24.08
CA SER A 348 -6.00 22.06 -24.31
C SER A 348 -6.70 21.55 -23.06
N LEU A 349 -6.09 20.60 -22.33
CA LEU A 349 -6.67 20.03 -21.10
C LEU A 349 -6.75 21.06 -19.97
N THR A 350 -5.80 21.98 -19.87
CA THR A 350 -5.83 23.08 -18.90
C THR A 350 -6.63 24.28 -19.37
N SER A 351 -7.30 24.21 -20.54
CA SER A 351 -8.09 25.29 -21.14
C SER A 351 -7.30 26.60 -21.41
N VAL A 352 -5.97 26.52 -21.54
CA VAL A 352 -5.11 27.69 -21.82
C VAL A 352 -5.13 28.02 -23.30
N GLY A 353 -4.95 27.00 -24.16
CA GLY A 353 -5.17 27.13 -25.60
C GLY A 353 -4.36 28.22 -26.30
N PHE A 354 -3.03 28.24 -26.15
CA PHE A 354 -2.15 29.27 -26.73
C PHE A 354 -2.25 29.41 -28.27
N GLY A 355 -2.68 28.36 -28.98
CA GLY A 355 -2.97 28.41 -30.42
C GLY A 355 -1.77 28.29 -31.37
N ASN A 356 -0.55 28.16 -30.84
CA ASN A 356 0.67 27.91 -31.64
C ASN A 356 0.73 26.49 -32.22
N VAL A 357 0.07 25.52 -31.58
CA VAL A 357 -0.22 24.21 -32.18
C VAL A 357 -1.74 24.09 -32.21
N ALA A 358 -2.29 23.91 -33.40
CA ALA A 358 -3.73 23.90 -33.61
C ALA A 358 -4.15 22.77 -34.58
N PRO A 359 -5.36 22.23 -34.43
CA PRO A 359 -5.93 21.30 -35.40
C PRO A 359 -6.32 22.03 -36.69
N ASN A 360 -5.85 21.53 -37.82
CA ASN A 360 -6.14 22.07 -39.15
C ASN A 360 -7.07 21.15 -39.94
N THR A 361 -6.89 19.84 -39.80
CA THR A 361 -7.73 18.83 -40.48
C THR A 361 -9.01 18.55 -39.71
N ASP A 362 -10.00 17.98 -40.38
CA ASP A 362 -11.29 17.66 -39.75
C ASP A 362 -11.12 16.55 -38.70
N THR A 363 -10.25 15.57 -38.96
CA THR A 363 -9.90 14.51 -38.00
C THR A 363 -9.24 15.10 -36.74
N GLU A 364 -8.27 16.00 -36.93
CA GLU A 364 -7.60 16.71 -35.85
C GLU A 364 -8.60 17.56 -35.02
N LYS A 365 -9.54 18.26 -35.68
CA LYS A 365 -10.57 19.09 -35.01
C LYS A 365 -11.53 18.24 -34.18
N ILE A 366 -12.04 17.13 -34.72
CA ILE A 366 -12.94 16.22 -34.00
C ILE A 366 -12.25 15.68 -32.74
N PHE A 367 -11.00 15.26 -32.86
CA PHE A 367 -10.23 14.81 -31.71
C PHE A 367 -10.04 15.93 -30.67
N THR A 368 -9.72 17.15 -31.11
CA THR A 368 -9.54 18.29 -30.22
C THR A 368 -10.82 18.64 -29.46
N ILE A 369 -12.00 18.52 -30.08
CA ILE A 369 -13.29 18.70 -29.39
C ILE A 369 -13.43 17.70 -28.24
N PHE A 370 -13.09 16.43 -28.48
CA PHE A 370 -13.11 15.41 -27.42
C PHE A 370 -12.11 15.71 -26.30
N VAL A 371 -10.88 16.13 -26.63
CA VAL A 371 -9.87 16.54 -25.64
C VAL A 371 -10.37 17.72 -24.79
N MET A 372 -10.98 18.73 -25.39
CA MET A 372 -11.49 19.90 -24.66
C MET A 372 -12.62 19.52 -23.69
N LEU A 373 -13.56 18.68 -24.13
CA LEU A 373 -14.64 18.17 -23.27
C LEU A 373 -14.08 17.37 -22.08
N MET A 374 -13.16 16.44 -22.34
CA MET A 374 -12.50 15.67 -21.28
C MET A 374 -11.70 16.57 -20.33
N GLY A 375 -10.97 17.56 -20.88
CA GLY A 375 -10.22 18.54 -20.11
C GLY A 375 -11.09 19.33 -19.14
N SER A 376 -12.25 19.82 -19.60
CA SER A 376 -13.19 20.55 -18.75
C SER A 376 -13.67 19.75 -17.54
N LEU A 377 -13.99 18.46 -17.73
CA LEU A 377 -14.45 17.57 -16.65
C LEU A 377 -13.32 17.27 -15.66
N MET A 378 -12.12 17.02 -16.17
CA MET A 378 -10.95 16.76 -15.34
C MET A 378 -10.55 18.00 -14.52
N TYR A 379 -10.53 19.17 -15.14
CA TYR A 379 -10.20 20.43 -14.49
C TYR A 379 -11.20 20.74 -13.36
N ALA A 380 -12.50 20.54 -13.61
CA ALA A 380 -13.54 20.69 -12.59
C ALA A 380 -13.33 19.72 -11.41
N SER A 381 -12.95 18.47 -11.67
CA SER A 381 -12.66 17.46 -10.64
C SER A 381 -11.43 17.84 -9.79
N ILE A 382 -10.36 18.31 -10.42
CA ILE A 382 -9.15 18.78 -9.72
C ILE A 382 -9.50 19.96 -8.80
N PHE A 383 -10.18 20.97 -9.34
CA PHE A 383 -10.57 22.14 -8.56
C PHE A 383 -11.51 21.78 -7.39
N GLY A 384 -12.45 20.84 -7.61
CA GLY A 384 -13.33 20.32 -6.57
C GLY A 384 -12.56 19.64 -5.44
N ASN A 385 -11.59 18.78 -5.76
CA ASN A 385 -10.76 18.09 -4.77
C ASN A 385 -9.85 19.06 -4.00
N VAL A 386 -9.23 20.01 -4.69
CA VAL A 386 -8.42 21.07 -4.05
C VAL A 386 -9.28 21.88 -3.09
N SER A 387 -10.49 22.27 -3.50
CA SER A 387 -11.44 23.00 -2.65
C SER A 387 -11.82 22.20 -1.40
N ALA A 388 -12.11 20.90 -1.55
CA ALA A 388 -12.42 20.01 -0.42
C ALA A 388 -11.24 19.87 0.56
N ILE A 389 -10.01 19.80 0.06
CA ILE A 389 -8.80 19.75 0.90
C ILE A 389 -8.61 21.05 1.66
N ILE A 390 -8.76 22.21 0.99
CA ILE A 390 -8.70 23.52 1.63
C ILE A 390 -9.74 23.62 2.74
N GLN A 391 -10.99 23.21 2.48
CA GLN A 391 -12.05 23.20 3.49
C GLN A 391 -11.69 22.32 4.70
N ARG A 392 -11.10 21.14 4.47
CA ARG A 392 -10.64 20.25 5.54
C ARG A 392 -9.48 20.87 6.34
N LEU A 393 -8.49 21.46 5.67
CA LEU A 393 -7.33 22.08 6.31
C LEU A 393 -7.73 23.25 7.22
N TYR A 394 -8.67 24.08 6.77
CA TYR A 394 -9.15 25.24 7.53
C TYR A 394 -10.33 24.92 8.46
N SER A 395 -10.80 23.67 8.53
CA SER A 395 -11.98 23.29 9.31
C SER A 395 -11.86 23.62 10.81
N GLY A 396 -10.70 23.39 11.42
CA GLY A 396 -10.44 23.69 12.84
C GLY A 396 -10.46 25.19 13.14
N THR A 397 -9.78 25.99 12.32
CA THR A 397 -9.75 27.45 12.43
C THR A 397 -11.13 28.06 12.15
N ALA A 398 -11.84 27.56 11.14
CA ALA A 398 -13.20 27.97 10.84
C ALA A 398 -14.12 27.70 12.04
N ARG A 399 -14.03 26.51 12.65
CA ARG A 399 -14.82 26.17 13.85
C ARG A 399 -14.52 27.12 15.03
N TYR A 400 -13.24 27.43 15.28
CA TYR A 400 -12.86 28.41 16.29
C TYR A 400 -13.54 29.77 16.05
N HIS A 401 -13.41 30.30 14.84
CA HIS A 401 -14.00 31.59 14.48
C HIS A 401 -15.53 31.56 14.55
N THR A 402 -16.19 30.50 14.09
CA THR A 402 -17.65 30.36 14.21
C THR A 402 -18.11 30.35 15.67
N GLN A 403 -17.43 29.63 16.57
CA GLN A 403 -17.80 29.62 17.98
C GLN A 403 -17.50 30.96 18.66
N MET A 404 -16.37 31.61 18.36
CA MET A 404 -16.06 32.95 18.86
C MET A 404 -17.09 33.98 18.39
N LEU A 405 -17.56 33.89 17.14
CA LEU A 405 -18.64 34.74 16.63
C LEU A 405 -19.93 34.56 17.43
N ARG A 406 -20.32 33.32 17.75
CA ARG A 406 -21.48 33.05 18.61
C ARG A 406 -21.34 33.66 20.02
N VAL A 407 -20.15 33.59 20.62
CA VAL A 407 -19.87 34.24 21.91
C VAL A 407 -20.04 35.76 21.78
N ARG A 408 -19.50 36.36 20.72
CA ARG A 408 -19.63 37.81 20.47
C ARG A 408 -21.07 38.24 20.21
N GLU A 409 -21.85 37.44 19.49
CA GLU A 409 -23.28 37.67 19.27
C GLU A 409 -24.06 37.60 20.58
N PHE A 410 -23.79 36.61 21.44
CA PHE A 410 -24.37 36.50 22.77
C PHE A 410 -24.07 37.74 23.63
N ILE A 411 -22.81 38.18 23.65
CA ILE A 411 -22.37 39.40 24.36
C ILE A 411 -23.12 40.63 23.85
N LYS A 412 -23.27 40.76 22.52
CA LYS A 412 -23.97 41.88 21.89
C LYS A 412 -25.46 41.87 22.19
N PHE A 413 -26.11 40.71 22.11
CA PHE A 413 -27.55 40.55 22.32
C PHE A 413 -27.96 40.91 23.75
N HIS A 414 -27.19 40.46 24.74
CA HIS A 414 -27.44 40.74 26.15
C HIS A 414 -26.84 42.06 26.66
N GLN A 415 -26.22 42.86 25.77
CA GLN A 415 -25.54 44.11 26.11
C GLN A 415 -24.58 43.99 27.31
N ILE A 416 -23.72 42.98 27.26
CA ILE A 416 -22.77 42.70 28.34
C ILE A 416 -21.71 43.83 28.42
N PRO A 417 -21.42 44.39 29.61
CA PRO A 417 -20.46 45.48 29.76
C PRO A 417 -19.02 45.04 29.42
N ASN A 418 -18.23 45.98 28.89
CA ASN A 418 -16.87 45.72 28.35
C ASN A 418 -15.93 44.91 29.27
N PRO A 419 -15.90 45.12 30.60
CA PRO A 419 -15.02 44.33 31.48
C PRO A 419 -15.38 42.84 31.51
N LEU A 420 -16.68 42.51 31.51
CA LEU A 420 -17.14 41.12 31.50
C LEU A 420 -17.01 40.51 30.10
N ARG A 421 -17.26 41.29 29.06
CA ARG A 421 -17.02 40.90 27.66
C ARG A 421 -15.57 40.44 27.46
N GLN A 422 -14.59 41.24 27.89
CA GLN A 422 -13.18 40.90 27.71
C GLN A 422 -12.83 39.58 28.41
N ARG A 423 -13.30 39.40 29.66
CA ARG A 423 -13.13 38.15 30.40
C ARG A 423 -13.75 36.94 29.69
N LEU A 424 -14.92 37.10 29.08
CA LEU A 424 -15.57 36.03 28.32
C LEU A 424 -14.77 35.63 27.07
N GLU A 425 -14.32 36.62 26.28
CA GLU A 425 -13.51 36.37 25.08
C GLU A 425 -12.16 35.72 25.45
N GLU A 426 -11.48 36.21 26.49
CA GLU A 426 -10.21 35.65 27.00
C GLU A 426 -10.37 34.23 27.54
N TYR A 427 -11.41 33.97 28.34
CA TYR A 427 -11.72 32.63 28.83
C TYR A 427 -11.95 31.66 27.67
N PHE A 428 -12.75 32.05 26.68
CA PHE A 428 -13.01 31.20 25.52
C PHE A 428 -11.73 30.91 24.73
N GLN A 429 -10.89 31.93 24.50
CA GLN A 429 -9.61 31.76 23.81
C GLN A 429 -8.70 30.81 24.58
N HIS A 430 -8.56 30.99 25.90
CA HIS A 430 -7.77 30.11 26.76
C HIS A 430 -8.30 28.67 26.75
N ALA A 431 -9.61 28.49 26.96
CA ALA A 431 -10.25 27.19 26.94
C ALA A 431 -10.05 26.47 25.60
N TRP A 432 -10.15 27.20 24.47
CA TRP A 432 -9.88 26.64 23.15
C TRP A 432 -8.42 26.23 22.98
N THR A 433 -7.45 27.05 23.41
CA THR A 433 -6.03 26.70 23.32
C THR A 433 -5.65 25.50 24.19
N TYR A 434 -6.34 25.31 25.32
CA TYR A 434 -6.08 24.19 26.22
C TYR A 434 -6.73 22.88 25.73
N THR A 435 -7.96 22.96 25.22
CA THR A 435 -8.75 21.79 24.80
C THR A 435 -8.65 21.47 23.31
N ASN A 436 -8.05 22.36 22.50
CA ASN A 436 -8.11 22.35 21.03
C ASN A 436 -9.54 22.30 20.46
N GLY A 437 -10.54 22.75 21.22
CA GLY A 437 -11.95 22.69 20.82
C GLY A 437 -12.53 21.26 20.84
N ILE A 438 -11.90 20.34 21.55
CA ILE A 438 -12.37 18.96 21.74
C ILE A 438 -13.29 18.89 22.95
N ASP A 439 -14.49 18.33 22.75
CA ASP A 439 -15.42 18.04 23.83
C ASP A 439 -15.14 16.64 24.39
N MET A 440 -14.49 16.59 25.56
CA MET A 440 -14.06 15.35 26.20
C MET A 440 -15.23 14.39 26.47
N ASN A 441 -16.41 14.90 26.83
CA ASN A 441 -17.56 14.06 27.15
C ASN A 441 -18.09 13.35 25.91
N ASN A 442 -18.12 14.05 24.77
CA ASN A 442 -18.55 13.48 23.51
C ASN A 442 -17.53 12.45 22.98
N VAL A 443 -16.23 12.68 23.19
CA VAL A 443 -15.19 11.71 22.83
C VAL A 443 -15.29 10.44 23.67
N LEU A 444 -15.46 10.57 24.99
CA LEU A 444 -15.57 9.42 25.90
C LEU A 444 -16.76 8.52 25.56
N LYS A 445 -17.92 9.10 25.22
CA LYS A 445 -19.12 8.36 24.80
C LYS A 445 -18.93 7.51 23.54
N GLY A 446 -17.89 7.74 22.75
CA GLY A 446 -17.56 6.93 21.58
C GLY A 446 -16.91 5.57 21.90
N PHE A 447 -16.49 5.35 23.14
CA PHE A 447 -15.82 4.12 23.58
C PHE A 447 -16.75 3.24 24.43
N PRO A 448 -16.51 1.92 24.51
CA PRO A 448 -17.15 1.04 25.50
C PRO A 448 -16.85 1.48 26.94
N GLU A 449 -17.78 1.22 27.86
CA GLU A 449 -17.68 1.66 29.27
C GLU A 449 -16.38 1.24 29.96
N CYS A 450 -15.87 0.03 29.68
CA CYS A 450 -14.61 -0.42 30.26
C CYS A 450 -13.42 0.46 29.83
N LEU A 451 -13.36 0.83 28.55
CA LEU A 451 -12.32 1.73 28.03
C LEU A 451 -12.53 3.17 28.52
N GLN A 452 -13.77 3.60 28.72
CA GLN A 452 -14.05 4.90 29.32
C GLN A 452 -13.50 4.97 30.76
N ALA A 453 -13.73 3.93 31.57
CA ALA A 453 -13.20 3.84 32.92
C ALA A 453 -11.67 3.88 32.94
N ASP A 454 -11.00 3.09 32.09
CA ASP A 454 -9.54 3.10 31.96
C ASP A 454 -8.99 4.48 31.56
N ILE A 455 -9.64 5.17 30.61
CA ILE A 455 -9.24 6.54 30.21
C ILE A 455 -9.43 7.52 31.37
N CYS A 456 -10.56 7.45 32.09
CA CYS A 456 -10.85 8.31 33.23
C CYS A 456 -9.85 8.10 34.38
N LEU A 457 -9.50 6.86 34.68
CA LEU A 457 -8.43 6.51 35.63
C LEU A 457 -7.10 7.15 35.20
N HIS A 458 -6.75 7.05 33.92
CA HIS A 458 -5.51 7.62 33.41
C HIS A 458 -5.47 9.15 33.49
N LEU A 459 -6.57 9.82 33.10
CA LEU A 459 -6.68 11.28 33.13
C LEU A 459 -6.58 11.83 34.57
N ASN A 460 -7.14 11.11 35.54
CA ASN A 460 -7.18 11.52 36.94
C ASN A 460 -6.06 10.92 37.80
N ARG A 461 -5.14 10.14 37.23
CA ARG A 461 -4.10 9.41 37.98
C ARG A 461 -3.30 10.26 38.97
N ASN A 462 -3.02 11.52 38.62
CA ASN A 462 -2.26 12.41 39.48
C ASN A 462 -3.07 12.81 40.72
N LEU A 463 -4.38 12.97 40.59
CA LEU A 463 -5.27 13.28 41.71
C LEU A 463 -5.48 12.04 42.58
N LEU A 464 -5.68 10.89 41.95
CA LEU A 464 -5.91 9.62 42.65
C LEU A 464 -4.66 9.15 43.42
N ASN A 465 -3.46 9.32 42.88
CA ASN A 465 -2.22 8.88 43.55
C ASN A 465 -1.70 9.85 44.62
N ASN A 466 -2.04 11.14 44.54
CA ASN A 466 -1.50 12.16 45.44
C ASN A 466 -2.45 12.52 46.59
N CYS A 467 -3.68 12.02 46.57
CA CYS A 467 -4.67 12.33 47.59
C CYS A 467 -4.83 11.15 48.55
N HIS A 468 -4.48 11.36 49.81
CA HIS A 468 -4.57 10.35 50.88
C HIS A 468 -5.96 9.73 51.06
N ALA A 469 -7.03 10.38 50.58
CA ALA A 469 -8.38 9.84 50.63
C ALA A 469 -8.56 8.57 49.79
N PHE A 470 -7.71 8.37 48.78
CA PHE A 470 -7.75 7.21 47.88
C PHE A 470 -6.66 6.16 48.20
N ASP A 471 -5.85 6.39 49.24
CA ASP A 471 -4.83 5.44 49.69
C ASP A 471 -5.50 4.16 50.20
N GLY A 472 -5.35 3.06 49.44
CA GLY A 472 -5.94 1.76 49.74
C GLY A 472 -7.27 1.46 49.04
N ALA A 473 -7.75 2.35 48.17
CA ALA A 473 -8.92 2.07 47.34
C ALA A 473 -8.63 0.94 46.33
N SER A 474 -9.60 0.03 46.16
CA SER A 474 -9.45 -1.07 45.19
C SER A 474 -9.55 -0.57 43.74
N PRO A 475 -8.92 -1.23 42.76
CA PRO A 475 -8.95 -0.82 41.35
C PRO A 475 -10.35 -0.81 40.70
N GLY A 476 -11.34 -1.50 41.28
CA GLY A 476 -12.73 -1.44 40.80
C GLY A 476 -13.56 -0.34 41.47
N CYS A 477 -13.03 0.27 42.54
CA CYS A 477 -13.63 1.41 43.23
C CYS A 477 -13.08 2.74 42.71
N LEU A 478 -11.80 2.77 42.31
CA LEU A 478 -11.17 3.85 41.56
C LEU A 478 -11.67 3.83 40.11
#